data_AF-A0A963TRJ7-F1
#
_entry.id   AF-A0A963TRJ7-F1
#
_cell.length_a   1.000
_cell.length_b   1.000
_cell.length_c   1.000
_cell.angle_alpha   90.00
_cell.angle_beta   90.00
_cell.angle_gamma   90.00
#
_symmetry.space_group_name_H-M   'P 1'
#
loop_
_entity.id
_entity.type
_entity.pdbx_description
1 polymer ?
#
loop_
_entity_poly.entity_id
_entity_poly.type
_entity_poly.pdbx_seq_one_letter_code
_entity_poly.pdbx_strand_id
1 'polypeptide(L)' 'MVKRMLIDATHREETRVVVLDGTRLDEFDVETSSKKQIKGNIYLAKVVRVEPSLQAAFVDYGGNRHGFLAFSEIHPDYY' A
#
# COMPACT_ATOMS: atom_id res chain seq x y z
N MET A 1 -0.91 -29.74 8.40
CA MET A 1 -0.97 -29.78 9.88
C MET A 1 -1.73 -28.54 10.32
N VAL A 2 -1.62 -28.06 11.57
CA VAL A 2 -2.24 -26.78 11.95
C VAL A 2 -1.40 -25.64 11.36
N LYS A 3 -2.04 -24.75 10.59
CA LYS A 3 -1.42 -23.49 10.16
C LYS A 3 -1.48 -22.47 11.29
N ARG A 4 -0.38 -21.78 11.55
CA ARG A 4 -0.25 -20.78 12.63
C ARG A 4 0.40 -19.51 12.08
N MET A 5 -0.10 -18.36 12.51
CA MET A 5 0.53 -17.07 12.28
C MET A 5 1.15 -16.59 13.59
N LEU A 6 2.45 -16.31 13.57
CA LEU A 6 3.21 -15.76 14.69
C LEU A 6 3.58 -14.32 14.38
N ILE A 7 3.28 -13.39 15.30
CA ILE A 7 3.57 -11.97 15.16
C ILE A 7 4.50 -11.55 16.30
N ASP A 8 5.66 -11.03 15.97
CA ASP A 8 6.61 -10.46 16.92
C ASP A 8 6.75 -8.96 16.72
N ALA A 9 6.26 -8.21 17.69
CA ALA A 9 6.30 -6.75 17.76
C ALA A 9 7.06 -6.27 19.02
N THR A 10 7.96 -7.10 19.56
CA THR A 10 8.76 -6.77 20.75
C THR A 10 9.74 -5.62 20.47
N HIS A 11 10.23 -5.58 19.24
CA HIS A 11 11.14 -4.58 18.73
C HIS A 11 10.35 -3.40 18.15
N ARG A 12 10.77 -2.16 18.46
CA ARG A 12 10.06 -0.96 17.94
C ARG A 12 10.46 -0.62 16.51
N GLU A 13 11.64 -1.07 16.13
CA GLU A 13 12.27 -0.86 14.83
C GLU A 13 11.60 -1.70 13.73
N GLU A 14 11.10 -2.88 14.07
CA GLU A 14 10.52 -3.84 13.12
C GLU A 14 9.40 -4.69 13.77
N THR A 15 8.41 -5.06 12.96
CA THR A 15 7.45 -6.11 13.28
C THR A 15 7.64 -7.27 12.32
N ARG A 16 7.70 -8.50 12.85
CA ARG A 16 7.95 -9.71 12.07
C ARG A 16 6.71 -10.60 12.09
N VAL A 17 6.32 -11.11 10.93
CA VAL A 17 5.17 -12.01 10.79
C VAL A 17 5.63 -13.29 10.12
N VAL A 18 5.27 -14.44 10.71
CA VAL A 18 5.59 -15.77 10.19
C VAL A 18 4.33 -16.60 10.04
N VAL A 19 4.15 -17.24 8.89
CA VAL A 19 3.13 -18.29 8.70
C VAL A 19 3.83 -19.65 8.70
N LEU A 20 3.38 -20.52 9.60
CA LEU A 20 3.89 -21.89 9.75
C LEU A 20 2.83 -22.92 9.36
N ASP A 21 3.21 -24.02 8.71
CA ASP A 21 2.44 -25.27 8.67
C ASP A 21 3.16 -26.31 9.55
N GLY A 22 2.61 -26.57 10.74
CA GLY A 22 3.32 -27.36 11.76
C GLY A 22 4.57 -26.62 12.24
N THR A 23 5.76 -27.16 11.98
CA THR A 23 7.06 -26.54 12.28
C THR A 23 7.77 -25.97 11.05
N ARG A 24 7.18 -26.14 9.86
CA ARG A 24 7.72 -25.62 8.61
C ARG A 24 7.31 -24.16 8.43
N LEU A 25 8.26 -23.31 8.06
CA LEU A 25 8.01 -21.93 7.65
C LEU A 25 7.53 -21.90 6.20
N ASP A 26 6.34 -21.34 5.98
CA ASP A 26 5.75 -21.14 4.66
C ASP A 26 6.02 -19.71 4.18
N GLU A 27 5.74 -18.70 5.02
CA GLU A 27 5.90 -17.29 4.69
C GLU A 27 6.56 -16.52 5.84
N PHE A 28 7.35 -15.51 5.47
CA PHE A 28 8.02 -14.61 6.40
C PHE A 28 7.98 -13.19 5.83
N ASP A 29 7.48 -12.25 6.62
CA ASP A 29 7.43 -10.84 6.26
C ASP A 29 7.94 -9.96 7.42
N VAL A 30 8.49 -8.80 7.08
CA VAL A 30 9.06 -7.85 8.03
C VAL A 30 8.61 -6.44 7.66
N GLU A 31 7.89 -5.81 8.58
CA GLU A 31 7.54 -4.40 8.47
C GLU A 31 8.54 -3.57 9.27
N THR A 32 9.25 -2.66 8.60
CA THR A 32 10.22 -1.76 9.25
C THR A 32 9.60 -0.40 9.52
N SER A 33 9.88 0.15 10.70
CA SER A 33 9.42 1.48 11.11
C SER A 33 9.96 2.63 10.25
N SER A 34 11.11 2.44 9.61
CA SER A 34 11.81 3.46 8.81
C SER A 34 11.23 3.64 7.41
N LYS A 35 10.57 2.62 6.85
CA LYS A 35 10.04 2.65 5.47
C LYS A 35 8.57 2.25 5.46
N LYS A 36 7.70 3.25 5.58
CA LYS A 36 6.26 3.05 5.41
C LYS A 36 5.94 2.63 3.98
N GLN A 37 5.38 1.44 3.83
CA GLN A 37 4.84 0.97 2.57
C GLN A 37 3.51 1.69 2.30
N ILE A 38 3.47 2.46 1.20
CA ILE A 38 2.25 3.17 0.77
C ILE A 38 1.54 2.48 -0.39
N LYS A 39 2.17 1.43 -0.97
CA LYS A 39 1.61 0.67 -2.08
C LYS A 39 0.40 -0.13 -1.58
N GLY A 40 -0.72 -0.02 -2.29
CA GLY A 40 -1.97 -0.70 -1.94
C GLY A 40 -2.87 0.09 -1.00
N ASN A 41 -2.40 1.22 -0.47
CA ASN A 41 -3.25 2.11 0.33
C ASN A 41 -4.34 2.74 -0.53
N ILE A 42 -5.49 2.99 0.10
CA ILE A 42 -6.65 3.64 -0.51
C ILE A 42 -6.85 4.98 0.19
N TYR A 43 -7.03 6.04 -0.58
CA TYR A 43 -7.18 7.41 -0.08
C TYR A 43 -8.42 8.06 -0.67
N LEU A 44 -9.09 8.88 0.13
CA LEU A 44 -9.94 9.94 -0.41
C LEU A 44 -9.03 11.08 -0.85
N ALA A 45 -9.00 11.36 -2.16
CA ALA A 45 -8.12 12.35 -2.76
C ALA A 45 -8.91 13.46 -3.46
N LYS A 46 -8.26 14.59 -3.71
CA LYS A 46 -8.83 15.72 -4.47
C LYS A 46 -8.08 15.92 -5.77
N VAL A 47 -8.78 16.05 -6.89
CA VAL A 47 -8.16 16.42 -8.18
C VAL A 47 -7.64 17.85 -8.07
N VAL A 48 -6.36 18.06 -8.33
CA VAL A 48 -5.70 19.37 -8.26
C VAL A 48 -5.45 19.99 -9.63
N ARG A 49 -5.24 19.15 -10.65
CA ARG A 49 -4.99 19.59 -12.03
C ARG A 49 -5.38 18.51 -13.02
N VAL A 50 -5.99 18.90 -14.14
CA VAL A 50 -6.26 18.01 -15.27
C VAL A 50 -5.28 18.35 -16.40
N GLU A 51 -4.65 17.34 -16.98
CA GLU A 51 -3.63 17.48 -18.03
C GLU A 51 -4.05 16.70 -19.29
N PRO A 52 -4.78 17.34 -20.23
CA PRO A 52 -5.27 16.69 -21.43
C PRO A 52 -4.14 16.12 -22.31
N SER A 53 -3.00 16.82 -22.37
CA SER A 53 -1.82 16.38 -23.14
C SER A 53 -1.26 15.05 -22.65
N LEU A 54 -1.42 14.75 -21.35
CA LEU A 54 -0.99 13.48 -20.74
C LEU A 54 -2.13 12.46 -20.64
N GLN A 55 -3.36 12.84 -21.03
CA GLN A 55 -4.57 12.05 -20.79
C GLN A 55 -4.66 11.61 -19.31
N ALA A 56 -4.47 12.55 -18.39
CA ALA A 56 -4.37 12.26 -16.97
C ALA A 56 -4.81 13.43 -16.08
N ALA A 57 -4.99 13.14 -14.80
CA ALA A 57 -5.18 14.12 -13.75
C ALA A 57 -4.14 13.93 -12.64
N PHE A 58 -3.76 15.02 -12.01
CA PHE A 58 -2.98 14.99 -10.77
C PHE A 58 -3.92 15.09 -9.58
N VAL A 59 -3.68 14.27 -8.56
CA VAL A 59 -4.50 14.20 -7.34
C VAL A 59 -3.68 14.48 -6.10
N ASP A 60 -4.23 15.24 -5.16
CA ASP A 60 -3.71 15.36 -3.82
C ASP A 60 -4.35 14.31 -2.91
N TYR A 61 -3.53 13.36 -2.46
CA TYR A 61 -3.90 12.30 -1.53
C TYR A 61 -3.23 12.46 -0.14
N GLY A 62 -2.66 13.63 0.14
CA GLY A 62 -1.95 13.93 1.40
C GLY A 62 -0.49 13.45 1.43
N GLY A 63 0.07 13.03 0.30
CA GLY A 63 1.48 12.70 0.17
C GLY A 63 2.39 13.91 -0.10
N ASN A 64 3.71 13.70 -0.06
CA ASN A 64 4.69 14.76 -0.35
C ASN A 64 4.67 15.27 -1.80
N ARG A 65 4.04 14.52 -2.71
CA ARG A 65 3.86 14.88 -4.13
C ARG A 65 2.46 14.49 -4.56
N HIS A 66 1.91 15.21 -5.53
CA HIS A 66 0.65 14.81 -6.15
C HIS A 66 0.79 13.46 -6.85
N GLY A 67 -0.25 12.64 -6.70
CA GLY A 67 -0.40 11.38 -7.41
C GLY A 67 -0.74 11.64 -8.87
N PHE A 68 -0.34 10.72 -9.75
CA PHE A 68 -0.70 10.71 -11.16
C PHE A 68 -1.82 9.69 -11.37
N LEU A 69 -2.94 10.13 -11.94
CA LEU A 69 -4.09 9.30 -12.26
C LEU A 69 -4.35 9.35 -13.76
N ALA A 70 -3.98 8.28 -14.47
CA ALA A 70 -4.23 8.16 -15.90
C ALA A 70 -5.74 8.04 -16.19
N PHE A 71 -6.20 8.60 -17.31
CA PHE A 71 -7.60 8.56 -17.70
C PHE A 71 -8.14 7.13 -17.84
N SER A 72 -7.32 6.19 -18.33
CA SER A 72 -7.68 4.77 -18.45
C SER A 72 -7.94 4.06 -17.11
N GLU A 73 -7.49 4.64 -16.00
CA GLU A 73 -7.64 4.09 -14.65
C GLU A 73 -8.82 4.73 -13.87
N ILE A 74 -9.60 5.60 -14.53
CA ILE A 74 -10.78 6.22 -13.92
C ILE A 74 -11.99 5.33 -14.16
N HIS A 75 -12.61 4.87 -13.07
CA HIS A 75 -13.84 4.08 -13.15
C HIS A 75 -14.99 4.94 -13.75
N PRO A 76 -15.85 4.39 -14.64
CA PRO A 76 -16.90 5.15 -15.33
C PRO A 76 -17.88 5.90 -14.43
N ASP A 77 -18.07 5.46 -13.18
CA ASP A 77 -18.91 6.16 -12.20
C ASP A 77 -18.41 7.57 -11.83
N TYR A 78 -17.17 7.92 -12.20
CA TYR A 78 -16.55 9.22 -11.92
C TYR A 78 -16.51 10.16 -13.14
N TYR A 79 -17.28 9.88 -14.20
CA TYR A 79 -17.38 10.75 -15.39
C TYR A 79 -18.39 11.88 -15.20
#